data_AF-A0A397UG31-F1
#
_entry.id   AF-A0A397UG31-F1
#
_cell.length_a   1.000
_cell.length_b   1.000
_cell.length_c   1.000
_cell.angle_alpha   90.00
_cell.angle_beta   90.00
_cell.angle_gamma   90.00
#
_symmetry.space_group_name_H-M   'P 1'
#
loop_
_entity.id
_entity.type
_entity.pdbx_description
1 polymer ?
#
loop_
_entity_poly.entity_id
_entity_poly.type
_entity_poly.pdbx_seq_one_letter_code
_entity_poly.pdbx_strand_id
1 'polypeptide(L)' 'CSTTNCLIITKDHMSIQINIGEVNERGRFTNTYTTYALCGFICCSRKSVDSLNRLATKDGFLK' A
#
# COMPACT_ATOMS: atom_id res chain seq x y z
N CYS A 1 -7.22 5.82 3.87
CA CYS A 1 -6.92 4.38 3.75
C CYS A 1 -7.19 3.95 2.31
N SER A 2 -6.16 3.61 1.53
CA SER A 2 -6.23 3.30 0.09
C SER A 2 -7.11 2.09 -0.24
N THR A 3 -7.33 1.20 0.73
CA THR A 3 -8.12 -0.02 0.56
C THR A 3 -9.62 0.18 0.84
N THR A 4 -9.95 0.92 1.90
CA THR A 4 -11.33 1.00 2.43
C THR A 4 -11.96 2.38 2.27
N ASN A 5 -11.20 3.35 1.74
CA ASN A 5 -11.58 4.77 1.71
C ASN A 5 -11.93 5.36 3.09
N CYS A 6 -11.52 4.71 4.18
CA CYS A 6 -11.67 5.26 5.53
C CYS A 6 -10.62 6.34 5.80
N LEU A 7 -10.99 7.34 6.62
CA LEU A 7 -10.07 8.33 7.16
C LEU A 7 -9.11 7.68 8.16
N ILE A 8 -7.83 8.04 8.12
CA ILE A 8 -6.83 7.64 9.11
C ILE A 8 -6.77 8.75 10.16
N ILE A 9 -7.07 8.42 11.42
CA ILE A 9 -7.10 9.38 12.53
C ILE A 9 -5.75 9.46 13.25
N THR A 10 -5.52 10.54 13.99
CA THR A 10 -4.24 10.80 14.68
C THR A 10 -3.86 9.76 15.73
N LYS A 11 -4.85 9.09 16.35
CA LYS A 11 -4.64 8.02 17.35
C LYS A 11 -4.53 6.61 16.73
N ASP A 12 -4.56 6.49 15.40
CA ASP A 12 -4.42 5.20 14.73
C ASP A 12 -2.93 4.85 14.56
N HIS A 13 -2.28 4.47 15.66
CA HIS A 13 -0.86 4.12 15.71
C HIS A 13 -0.49 2.85 14.93
N MET A 14 -1.50 2.12 14.45
CA MET A 14 -1.32 0.91 13.63
C MET A 14 -1.49 1.19 12.14
N SER A 15 -1.80 2.44 11.76
CA SER A 15 -1.77 2.87 10.37
C SER A 15 -0.34 2.91 9.85
N ILE A 16 -0.18 2.51 8.59
CA ILE A 16 1.12 2.45 7.92
C ILE A 16 1.01 3.08 6.54
N GLN A 17 2.09 3.69 6.10
CA GLN A 17 2.27 4.15 4.74
C GLN A 17 3.39 3.35 4.09
N ILE A 18 3.13 2.78 2.93
CA ILE A 18 4.07 1.95 2.18
C ILE A 18 4.34 2.64 0.85
N ASN A 19 5.62 2.83 0.53
CA ASN A 19 6.05 3.33 -0.77
C ASN A 19 6.61 2.16 -1.59
N ILE A 20 6.01 1.88 -2.73
CA ILE A 20 6.50 0.89 -3.70
C ILE A 20 7.30 1.62 -4.76
N GLY A 21 8.59 1.32 -4.84
CA GLY A 21 9.47 1.93 -5.82
C GLY A 21 9.24 1.38 -7.22
N GLU A 22 9.11 2.28 -8.20
CA GLU A 22 9.06 1.89 -9.60
C GLU A 22 10.45 1.53 -10.11
N VAL A 23 10.48 0.56 -11.04
CA VAL A 23 11.71 0.09 -11.66
C VAL A 23 11.62 0.29 -13.16
N ASN A 24 12.74 0.69 -13.78
CA ASN A 24 12.85 0.73 -15.23
C ASN A 24 13.02 -0.68 -15.81
N GLU A 25 13.03 -0.76 -17.14
CA GLU A 25 13.22 -2.01 -17.90
C GLU A 25 14.51 -2.76 -17.56
N ARG A 26 15.51 -2.08 -16.98
CA ARG A 26 16.78 -2.68 -16.53
C ARG A 26 16.75 -3.09 -15.06
N GLY A 27 15.58 -3.05 -14.41
CA GLY A 27 15.39 -3.37 -13.00
C GLY A 27 16.01 -2.36 -12.04
N ARG A 28 16.35 -1.15 -12.48
CA ARG A 28 16.88 -0.09 -11.61
C ARG A 28 15.76 0.82 -11.13
N PHE A 29 15.83 1.19 -9.86
CA PHE A 29 14.91 2.13 -9.23
C PHE A 29 14.92 3.49 -9.94
N THR A 30 13.75 3.99 -10.33
CA THR A 30 13.58 5.26 -11.08
C THR A 30 13.37 6.48 -10.19
N ASN A 31 13.51 6.33 -8.88
CA ASN A 31 13.26 7.38 -7.88
C ASN A 31 11.80 7.86 -7.80
N THR A 32 10.91 7.27 -8.60
CA THR A 32 9.45 7.37 -8.45
C THR A 32 8.92 6.23 -7.59
N TYR A 33 7.86 6.52 -6.84
CA TYR A 33 7.22 5.54 -5.96
C TYR A 33 5.72 5.73 -5.91
N THR A 34 4.99 4.62 -5.92
CA THR A 34 3.55 4.58 -5.67
C THR A 34 3.31 4.40 -4.18
N THR A 35 2.50 5.28 -3.60
CA THR A 35 2.26 5.31 -2.15
C THR A 35 0.91 4.72 -1.80
N TYR A 36 0.89 3.77 -0.87
CA TYR A 36 -0.33 3.21 -0.29
C TYR A 36 -0.42 3.50 1.20
N ALA A 37 -1.58 3.96 1.65
CA ALA A 37 -1.85 4.23 3.06
C ALA A 37 -2.86 3.20 3.60
N LEU A 38 -2.43 2.35 4.52
CA LEU A 38 -3.28 1.38 5.20
C LEU A 38 -3.66 1.89 6.58
N CYS A 39 -4.93 1.74 6.92
CA CYS A 39 -5.49 2.06 8.22
C CYS A 39 -5.24 0.90 9.19
N GLY A 40 -5.07 1.21 10.48
CA GLY A 40 -4.74 0.22 11.49
C GLY A 40 -5.79 -0.87 11.65
N PHE A 41 -7.06 -0.58 11.35
CA PHE A 41 -8.12 -1.59 11.29
C PHE A 41 -7.77 -2.74 10.33
N ILE A 42 -7.24 -2.44 9.14
CA ILE A 42 -6.88 -3.44 8.12
C ILE A 42 -5.61 -4.20 8.55
N CYS A 43 -4.65 -3.52 9.18
CA CYS A 43 -3.44 -4.13 9.74
C CYS A 43 -3.76 -5.11 10.87
N CYS A 44 -4.64 -4.74 11.80
CA CYS A 44 -5.05 -5.59 12.91
C CYS A 44 -5.93 -6.77 12.45
N SER A 45 -6.72 -6.59 11.39
CA SER A 45 -7.66 -7.61 10.89
C SER A 45 -7.01 -8.72 10.05
N ARG A 46 -5.67 -8.80 9.98
CA ARG A 46 -4.91 -9.73 9.11
C ARG A 46 -5.29 -9.67 7.62
N LYS A 47 -5.94 -8.58 7.19
CA LYS A 47 -6.35 -8.34 5.79
C LYS A 47 -5.40 -7.39 5.06
N SER A 48 -4.36 -6.88 5.73
CA SER A 48 -3.39 -5.95 5.14
C SER A 48 -2.70 -6.53 3.93
N VAL A 49 -2.27 -7.80 3.99
CA VAL A 49 -1.60 -8.48 2.88
C VAL A 49 -2.53 -8.67 1.69
N ASP A 50 -3.73 -9.19 1.90
CA ASP A 50 -4.75 -9.35 0.86
C ASP A 50 -5.10 -8.00 0.20
N SER A 51 -5.27 -6.97 1.02
CA SER A 51 -5.58 -5.62 0.57
C SER A 51 -4.47 -5.01 -0.26
N LEU A 52 -3.21 -5.24 0.13
CA LEU A 52 -2.03 -4.79 -0.61
C LEU A 52 -1.91 -5.54 -1.94
N ASN A 53 -2.10 -6.86 -1.95
CA ASN A 53 -2.08 -7.66 -3.17
C ASN A 53 -3.13 -7.17 -4.16
N ARG A 54 -4.35 -6.90 -3.70
CA ARG A 54 -5.42 -6.38 -4.55
C ARG A 54 -5.06 -5.01 -5.17
N LEU A 55 -4.44 -4.13 -4.39
CA LEU A 55 -3.98 -2.82 -4.88
C LEU A 55 -2.84 -2.99 -5.89
N ALA A 56 -1.85 -3.83 -5.57
CA ALA A 56 -0.71 -4.08 -6.44
C ALA A 56 -1.10 -4.76 -7.77
N THR A 57 -2.09 -5.66 -7.77
CA THR A 57 -2.65 -6.26 -9.00
C THR A 57 -3.40 -5.22 -9.83
N LYS A 58 -4.17 -4.32 -9.20
CA LYS A 58 -4.86 -3.24 -9.89
C LYS A 58 -3.89 -2.30 -10.61
N ASP A 59 -2.77 -2.00 -9.96
CA ASP A 59 -1.72 -1.13 -10.50
C ASP A 59 -0.71 -1.89 -11.39
N GLY A 60 -0.92 -3.20 -11.62
CA GLY A 60 -0.13 -4.01 -12.56
C GLY A 60 1.24 -4.45 -12.04
N PHE A 61 1.54 -4.24 -10.76
CA PHE A 61 2.78 -4.67 -10.11
C PHE A 61 2.81 -6.19 -9.83
N LEU A 62 1.64 -6.80 -9.64
CA LEU A 62 1.48 -8.22 -9.33
C LEU A 62 0.56 -8.88 -10.36
N LYS A 63 1.01 -9.98 -10.95
CA LYS A 63 0.24 -10.85 -11.85
C LYS A 63 -0.33 -12.05 -11.10
#